data_AF-A0A329R5D7-F1
#
_entry.id   AF-A0A329R5D7-F1
#
_cell.length_a   1.000
_cell.length_b   1.000
_cell.length_c   1.000
_cell.angle_alpha   90.00
_cell.angle_beta   90.00
_cell.angle_gamma   90.00
#
_symmetry.space_group_name_H-M   'P 1'
#
loop_
_entity.id
_entity.type
_entity.pdbx_description
1 polymer ?
#
loop_
_entity_poly.entity_id
_entity_poly.type
_entity_poly.pdbx_seq_one_letter_code
_entity_poly.pdbx_strand_id
1 'polypeptide(L)'
;MPPADFGLKIPKPRDLDWPGFTRFSRKETYPGVGADFKSWGLRFLQRLGAAQQMSGGDCPEGFKLLALNGKLEGTTLNYYKKMLPVWTAVSNTLEYVMNSMLML
;
A
#
# COMPACT_ATOMS: atom_id res chain seq x y z
N MET A 1 31.86 -12.99 9.32
CA MET A 1 30.68 -12.65 8.49
C MET A 1 29.59 -12.20 9.44
N PRO A 2 29.08 -10.96 9.37
CA PRO A 2 27.91 -10.61 10.15
C PRO A 2 26.69 -11.41 9.61
N PRO A 3 25.70 -11.74 10.47
CA PRO A 3 24.47 -12.39 10.02
C PRO A 3 23.81 -11.57 8.91
N ALA A 4 23.26 -12.23 7.88
CA ALA A 4 22.56 -11.60 6.76
C ALA A 4 21.32 -10.76 7.17
N ASP A 5 20.95 -10.79 8.46
CA ASP A 5 19.84 -10.05 9.06
C ASP A 5 20.26 -8.72 9.73
N PHE A 6 21.56 -8.38 9.76
CA PHE A 6 22.04 -7.09 10.26
C PHE A 6 21.65 -5.96 9.31
N GLY A 7 20.44 -5.41 9.49
CA GLY A 7 20.01 -4.20 8.79
C GLY A 7 18.58 -4.20 8.26
N LEU A 8 17.83 -5.31 8.37
CA LEU A 8 16.39 -5.31 8.10
C LEU A 8 15.67 -4.64 9.28
N LYS A 9 15.77 -3.30 9.36
CA LYS A 9 14.91 -2.50 10.23
C LYS A 9 13.51 -2.53 9.64
N ILE A 10 12.76 -3.57 10.00
CA ILE A 10 11.35 -3.69 9.69
C ILE A 10 10.67 -2.45 10.27
N PRO A 11 10.03 -1.62 9.44
CA PRO A 11 9.36 -0.43 9.94
C PRO A 11 8.29 -0.84 10.93
N LYS A 12 8.11 -0.02 11.96
CA LYS A 12 7.08 -0.29 12.97
C LYS A 12 5.72 0.08 12.37
N PRO A 13 4.63 -0.52 12.86
CA PRO A 13 3.28 -0.11 12.47
C PRO A 13 3.02 1.40 12.66
N ARG A 14 3.72 2.04 13.60
CA ARG A 14 3.70 3.49 13.84
C ARG A 14 4.31 4.31 12.69
N ASP A 15 5.31 3.78 12.00
CA ASP A 15 5.92 4.42 10.82
C ASP A 15 4.97 4.40 9.60
N LEU A 16 3.91 3.60 9.66
CA LEU A 16 2.80 3.57 8.71
C LEU A 16 1.59 4.43 9.16
N ASP A 17 1.64 4.98 10.37
CA ASP A 17 0.68 5.97 10.81
C ASP A 17 1.04 7.31 10.16
N TRP A 18 0.28 7.66 9.13
CA TRP A 18 0.50 8.86 8.34
C TRP A 18 -0.66 9.82 8.64
N PRO A 19 -0.57 10.60 9.72
CA PRO A 19 -1.61 11.57 10.04
C PRO A 19 -1.83 12.50 8.84
N GLY A 20 -3.11 12.75 8.53
CA GLY A 20 -3.52 13.54 7.38
C GLY A 20 -3.40 12.86 6.01
N PHE A 21 -2.96 11.60 5.91
CA PHE A 21 -3.11 10.83 4.68
C PHE A 21 -4.51 10.23 4.59
N THR A 22 -5.33 10.74 3.68
CA THR A 22 -6.70 10.27 3.48
C THR A 22 -6.74 8.84 3.00
N ARG A 23 -7.59 8.03 3.63
CA ARG A 23 -7.89 6.68 3.16
C ARG A 23 -8.58 6.74 1.81
N PHE A 24 -8.26 5.79 0.95
CA PHE A 24 -8.94 5.65 -0.32
C PHE A 24 -10.24 4.88 -0.16
N SER A 25 -11.30 5.53 -0.59
CA SER A 25 -12.60 4.92 -0.84
C SER A 25 -12.93 5.27 -2.29
N ARG A 26 -13.51 4.32 -3.05
CA ARG A 26 -13.98 4.55 -4.42
C ARG A 26 -15.15 5.55 -4.53
N LYS A 27 -15.37 6.39 -3.51
CA LYS A 27 -16.36 7.45 -3.56
C LYS A 27 -15.81 8.53 -4.48
N GLU A 28 -16.50 8.76 -5.59
CA GLU A 28 -16.20 9.88 -6.45
C GLU A 28 -16.41 11.17 -5.68
N THR A 29 -15.36 11.99 -5.58
CA THR A 29 -15.48 13.34 -5.04
C THR A 29 -16.20 14.27 -6.04
N TYR A 30 -16.15 13.93 -7.33
CA TYR A 30 -16.83 14.64 -8.42
C TYR A 30 -17.43 13.67 -9.43
N PRO A 31 -18.72 13.81 -9.81
CA PRO A 31 -19.37 13.01 -10.83
C PRO A 31 -18.56 12.95 -12.13
N GLY A 32 -18.18 11.74 -12.58
CA GLY A 32 -17.53 11.49 -13.87
C GLY A 32 -16.02 11.66 -13.91
N VAL A 33 -15.35 11.97 -12.79
CA VAL A 33 -13.89 12.09 -12.71
C VAL A 33 -13.22 10.79 -12.23
N GLY A 34 -14.01 9.83 -11.70
CA GLY A 34 -13.49 8.68 -10.99
C GLY A 34 -12.92 9.05 -9.62
N ALA A 35 -12.68 8.05 -8.77
CA ALA A 35 -12.09 8.25 -7.45
C ALA A 35 -10.57 8.58 -7.48
N ASP A 36 -9.97 8.65 -8.68
CA ASP A 36 -8.55 8.89 -8.97
C ASP A 36 -7.57 8.04 -8.13
N PHE A 37 -7.71 6.71 -8.26
CA PHE A 37 -6.80 5.76 -7.60
C PHE A 37 -5.34 5.95 -8.03
N LYS A 38 -5.10 6.41 -9.26
CA LYS A 38 -3.74 6.65 -9.78
C LYS A 38 -3.03 7.76 -9.02
N SER A 39 -3.65 8.93 -8.86
CA SER A 39 -3.03 10.03 -8.09
C SER A 39 -2.95 9.71 -6.61
N TRP A 40 -3.96 9.04 -6.05
CA TRP A 40 -3.89 8.57 -4.67
C TRP A 40 -2.76 7.56 -4.45
N GLY A 41 -2.65 6.56 -5.34
CA GLY A 41 -1.64 5.50 -5.30
C GLY A 41 -0.22 6.05 -5.45
N LEU A 42 -0.02 7.06 -6.29
CA LEU A 42 1.27 7.74 -6.39
C LEU A 42 1.69 8.40 -5.06
N ARG A 43 0.77 9.12 -4.39
CA ARG A 43 1.04 9.73 -3.08
C ARG A 43 1.28 8.67 -2.00
N PHE A 44 0.60 7.52 -2.08
CA PHE A 44 0.86 6.38 -1.21
C PHE A 44 2.29 5.86 -1.38
N LEU A 45 2.73 5.61 -2.62
CA LEU A 45 4.09 5.14 -2.93
C LEU A 45 5.16 6.13 -2.46
N GLN A 46 4.93 7.44 -2.64
CA GLN A 46 5.85 8.47 -2.15
C GLN A 46 6.01 8.45 -0.62
N ARG A 47 4.91 8.32 0.13
CA ARG A 47 4.97 8.23 1.59
C ARG A 47 5.58 6.93 2.07
N LEU A 48 5.29 5.82 1.39
CA LEU A 48 5.90 4.52 1.69
C LEU A 48 7.41 4.56 1.48
N GLY A 49 7.87 5.13 0.36
CA GLY A 49 9.29 5.34 0.06
C GLY A 49 9.99 6.23 1.09
N ALA A 50 9.35 7.32 1.53
CA ALA A 50 9.87 8.16 2.59
C ALA A 50 9.97 7.40 3.93
N ALA A 51 8.95 6.62 4.30
CA ALA A 51 8.96 5.80 5.51
C ALA A 51 10.05 4.72 5.46
N GLN A 52 10.26 4.07 4.31
CA GLN A 52 11.35 3.11 4.07
C GLN A 52 12.72 3.74 4.30
N GLN A 53 12.96 4.93 3.74
CA GLN A 53 14.22 5.65 3.91
C GLN A 53 14.46 6.02 5.38
N MET A 54 13.43 6.49 6.09
CA MET A 54 13.52 6.83 7.51
C MET A 54 13.72 5.60 8.41
N SER A 55 13.16 4.45 8.01
CA SER A 55 13.35 3.16 8.70
C SER A 55 14.73 2.55 8.40
N GLY A 56 15.44 3.01 7.38
CA GLY A 56 16.80 2.55 7.06
C GLY A 56 16.85 1.27 6.23
N GLY A 57 15.81 0.98 5.44
CA GLY A 57 15.80 -0.19 4.56
C GLY A 57 14.50 -0.40 3.79
N ASP A 58 14.54 -1.31 2.82
CA ASP A 58 13.34 -1.71 2.08
C ASP A 58 12.41 -2.52 2.99
N CYS A 59 11.11 -2.25 2.93
CA CYS A 59 10.11 -3.05 3.64
C CYS A 59 9.92 -4.40 2.95
N PRO A 60 9.62 -5.48 3.68
CA PRO A 60 9.10 -6.69 3.05
C PRO A 60 7.77 -6.41 2.31
N GLU A 61 7.52 -7.07 1.19
CA GLU A 61 6.28 -6.89 0.40
C GLU A 61 5.01 -7.09 1.23
N GLY A 62 4.99 -8.07 2.13
CA GLY A 62 3.87 -8.30 3.04
C GLY A 62 3.56 -7.08 3.93
N PHE A 63 4.59 -6.33 4.33
CA PHE A 63 4.42 -5.10 5.10
C PHE A 63 3.90 -3.95 4.23
N LYS A 64 4.35 -3.86 2.98
CA LYS A 64 3.83 -2.90 1.99
C LYS A 64 2.35 -3.14 1.69
N LEU A 65 1.95 -4.42 1.54
CA LEU A 65 0.54 -4.81 1.37
C LEU A 65 -0.30 -4.51 2.62
N LEU A 66 0.24 -4.73 3.82
CA LEU A 66 -0.42 -4.35 5.07
C LEU A 66 -0.62 -2.82 5.16
N ALA A 67 0.41 -2.05 4.78
CA ALA A 67 0.33 -0.59 4.69
C ALA A 67 -0.77 -0.16 3.71
N LEU A 68 -0.85 -0.79 2.54
CA LEU A 68 -1.91 -0.53 1.56
C LEU A 68 -3.29 -0.83 2.17
N ASN A 69 -3.47 -2.00 2.78
CA ASN A 69 -4.74 -2.39 3.41
C ASN A 69 -5.21 -1.37 4.45
N GLY A 70 -4.32 -0.88 5.31
CA GLY A 70 -4.63 0.11 6.34
C GLY A 70 -5.04 1.48 5.78
N LYS A 71 -4.75 1.76 4.50
CA LYS A 71 -5.11 3.00 3.80
C LYS A 71 -6.31 2.85 2.85
N LEU A 72 -6.93 1.67 2.77
CA LEU A 72 -8.18 1.46 2.04
C LEU A 72 -9.37 1.49 3.01
N GLU A 73 -10.54 1.90 2.52
CA GLU A 73 -11.79 1.90 3.31
C GLU A 73 -13.00 1.47 2.47
N GLY A 74 -14.09 1.12 3.17
CA GLY A 74 -15.39 0.85 2.58
C GLY A 74 -15.36 -0.29 1.56
N THR A 75 -16.07 -0.09 0.44
CA THR A 75 -16.20 -1.09 -0.63
C THR A 75 -14.85 -1.44 -1.26
N THR A 76 -13.91 -0.50 -1.31
CA THR A 76 -12.57 -0.74 -1.85
C THR A 76 -11.79 -1.72 -0.97
N LEU A 77 -11.86 -1.55 0.35
CA LEU A 77 -11.21 -2.47 1.29
C LEU A 77 -11.81 -3.88 1.19
N ASN A 78 -13.14 -3.98 1.08
CA ASN A 78 -13.82 -5.27 0.95
C ASN A 78 -13.41 -5.99 -0.35
N TYR A 79 -13.37 -5.27 -1.47
CA TYR A 79 -12.91 -5.82 -2.74
C TYR A 79 -11.46 -6.27 -2.66
N TYR A 80 -10.58 -5.40 -2.13
CA TYR A 80 -9.17 -5.72 -1.93
C TYR A 80 -8.99 -7.00 -1.11
N LYS A 81 -9.66 -7.14 0.04
CA LYS A 81 -9.55 -8.34 0.88
C LYS A 81 -9.98 -9.62 0.14
N LYS A 82 -11.01 -9.51 -0.72
CA LYS A 82 -11.51 -10.65 -1.51
C LYS A 82 -10.53 -11.05 -2.61
N MET A 83 -9.89 -10.07 -3.26
CA MET A 83 -9.01 -10.31 -4.40
C MET A 83 -7.55 -10.53 -4.02
N LEU A 84 -7.12 -10.04 -2.86
CA LEU A 84 -5.75 -10.19 -2.37
C LEU A 84 -5.21 -11.62 -2.51
N PRO A 85 -5.90 -12.69 -2.05
CA PRO A 85 -5.39 -14.05 -2.21
C PRO A 85 -5.23 -14.47 -3.68
N VAL A 86 -6.12 -14.01 -4.56
CA VAL A 86 -6.08 -14.31 -6.00
C VAL A 86 -4.88 -13.62 -6.64
N TRP A 87 -4.63 -12.35 -6.31
CA TRP A 87 -3.49 -11.61 -6.84
C TRP A 87 -2.16 -12.11 -6.29
N THR A 88 -2.09 -12.41 -4.99
CA THR A 88 -0.85 -12.91 -4.36
C THR A 88 -0.47 -14.31 -4.83
N ALA A 89 -1.42 -15.07 -5.39
CA ALA A 89 -1.11 -16.34 -6.07
C ALA A 89 -0.37 -16.15 -7.40
N VAL A 90 -0.48 -14.97 -8.03
CA VAL A 90 0.24 -14.59 -9.26
C VAL A 90 1.55 -13.88 -8.92
N SER A 91 1.46 -12.81 -8.12
CA SER A 91 2.59 -12.05 -7.61
C SER A 91 2.23 -11.42 -6.29
N ASN A 92 3.10 -11.59 -5.29
CA ASN A 92 2.93 -10.99 -3.97
C ASN A 92 3.43 -9.53 -3.91
N THR A 93 3.78 -8.93 -5.05
CA THR A 93 4.33 -7.58 -5.06
C THR A 93 3.26 -6.50 -4.89
N LEU A 94 3.58 -5.44 -4.15
CA LEU A 94 2.73 -4.26 -3.99
C LEU A 94 2.40 -3.65 -5.35
N GLU A 95 3.39 -3.54 -6.23
CA GLU A 95 3.22 -2.97 -7.58
C GLU A 95 2.16 -3.74 -8.37
N TYR A 96 2.24 -5.07 -8.38
CA TYR A 96 1.26 -5.91 -9.09
C TYR A 96 -0.15 -5.75 -8.51
N VAL A 97 -0.27 -5.71 -7.18
CA VAL A 97 -1.57 -5.53 -6.51
C VAL A 97 -2.14 -4.13 -6.78
N MET A 98 -1.32 -3.08 -6.77
CA MET A 98 -1.75 -1.72 -7.11
C MET A 98 -2.16 -1.60 -8.58
N ASN A 99 -1.43 -2.22 -9.50
CA ASN A 99 -1.81 -2.28 -10.91
C ASN A 99 -3.12 -3.05 -11.12
N SER A 100 -3.32 -4.13 -10.37
CA SER A 100 -4.58 -4.88 -10.41
C SER A 100 -5.76 -4.06 -9.88
N MET A 101 -5.53 -3.17 -8.92
CA MET A 101 -6.54 -2.21 -8.44
C MET A 101 -6.78 -1.04 -9.40
N LEU A 102 -5.86 -0.70 -10.30
CA LEU A 102 -6.09 0.31 -11.34
C LEU A 102 -7.06 -0.17 -12.42
N MET A 103 -7.21 -1.48 -12.59
CA MET A 103 -8.12 -2.11 -13.56
C MET A 103 -9.57 -2.22 -13.05
N LEU A 104 -9.88 -1.62 -11.89
CA LEU A 104 -11.21 -1.65 -11.25
C LEU A 104 -12.19 -0.65 -11.82
#